data_AF-A0A7W4ETJ3-F1
#
_entry.id   AF-A0A7W4ETJ3-F1
#
_cell.length_a   1.000
_cell.length_b   1.000
_cell.length_c   1.000
_cell.angle_alpha   90.00
_cell.angle_beta   90.00
_cell.angle_gamma   90.00
#
_symmetry.space_group_name_H-M   'P 1'
#
loop_
_entity.id
_entity.type
_entity.pdbx_description
1 polymer ?
#
loop_
_entity_poly.entity_id
_entity_poly.type
_entity_poly.pdbx_seq_one_letter_code
_entity_poly.pdbx_strand_id
1 'polypeptide(L)'
;LVIAFTYFYTGIVFNASEITESLENQGGFIEGIRPGPTTEKYLSRTVNRLNLFGSLALGLIAIIPFAIDYVFAQLGINANNMAIGGTSLLIVVTVGLETLRQINSRALMVTYDDFSIDDLDTKPKKRGFLSRRRTAAKA
;
A
#
# COMPACT_ATOMS: atom_id res chain seq x y z
N LEU A 1 -22.30 11.38 13.36
CA LEU A 1 -22.05 11.70 11.94
C LEU A 1 -20.94 10.83 11.34
N VAL A 2 -19.72 10.80 11.92
CA VAL A 2 -18.59 9.96 11.41
C VAL A 2 -18.98 8.50 11.19
N ILE A 3 -19.59 7.84 12.19
CA ILE A 3 -20.00 6.43 12.08
C ILE A 3 -20.98 6.22 10.91
N ALA A 4 -22.00 7.06 10.77
CA ALA A 4 -22.97 6.97 9.68
C ALA A 4 -22.30 7.16 8.31
N PHE A 5 -21.37 8.12 8.19
CA PHE A 5 -20.63 8.35 6.95
C PHE A 5 -19.71 7.20 6.58
N THR A 6 -19.04 6.57 7.56
CA THR A 6 -18.21 5.38 7.29
C THR A 6 -19.07 4.24 6.71
N TYR A 7 -20.23 3.97 7.30
CA TYR A 7 -21.15 2.95 6.79
C TYR A 7 -21.70 3.29 5.40
N PHE A 8 -22.04 4.56 5.17
CA PHE A 8 -22.54 5.02 3.88
C PHE A 8 -21.48 4.94 2.77
N TYR A 9 -20.27 5.46 3.04
CA TYR A 9 -19.16 5.44 2.10
C TYR A 9 -18.78 4.01 1.73
N THR A 10 -18.58 3.14 2.73
CA THR A 10 -18.25 1.74 2.45
C THR A 10 -19.39 1.04 1.72
N GLY A 11 -20.66 1.33 2.03
CA GLY A 11 -21.80 0.73 1.33
C GLY A 11 -21.89 1.09 -0.16
N ILE A 12 -21.38 2.26 -0.57
CA ILE A 12 -21.35 2.68 -1.98
C ILE A 12 -20.13 2.11 -2.71
N VAL A 13 -18.96 2.15 -2.08
CA VAL A 13 -17.71 1.76 -2.72
C VAL A 13 -17.50 0.24 -2.71
N PHE A 14 -18.01 -0.44 -1.68
CA PHE A 14 -17.81 -1.87 -1.50
C PHE A 14 -18.97 -2.69 -2.04
N ASN A 15 -18.85 -3.15 -3.29
CA ASN A 15 -19.79 -4.09 -3.89
C ASN A 15 -19.29 -5.54 -3.73
N ALA A 16 -19.81 -6.26 -2.74
CA ALA A 16 -19.40 -7.64 -2.47
C ALA A 16 -19.70 -8.61 -3.62
N SER A 17 -20.78 -8.37 -4.37
CA SER A 17 -21.18 -9.19 -5.51
C SER A 17 -20.17 -9.06 -6.64
N GLU A 18 -19.84 -7.83 -7.02
CA GLU A 18 -18.89 -7.53 -8.10
C GLU A 18 -17.47 -8.03 -7.78
N ILE A 19 -17.04 -7.88 -6.52
CA ILE A 19 -15.74 -8.41 -6.06
C ILE A 19 -15.72 -9.94 -6.14
N THR A 20 -16.82 -10.60 -5.77
CA THR A 20 -16.93 -12.06 -5.82
C THR A 20 -16.95 -12.58 -7.25
N GLU A 21 -17.69 -11.93 -8.15
CA GLU A 21 -17.73 -12.26 -9.57
C GLU A 21 -16.36 -12.03 -10.23
N SER A 22 -15.70 -10.91 -9.91
CA SER A 22 -14.33 -10.64 -10.37
C SER A 22 -13.34 -11.69 -9.87
N LEU A 23 -13.50 -12.16 -8.63
CA LEU A 23 -12.65 -13.20 -8.04
C LEU A 23 -12.85 -14.55 -8.75
N GLU A 24 -14.10 -14.93 -9.01
CA GLU A 24 -14.45 -16.16 -9.74
C GLU A 24 -13.95 -16.14 -11.18
N ASN A 25 -14.15 -15.01 -11.90
CA ASN A 25 -13.68 -14.82 -13.27
C ASN A 25 -12.15 -14.86 -13.40
N GLN A 26 -11.42 -14.49 -12.33
CA GLN A 26 -9.96 -14.59 -12.25
C GLN A 26 -9.48 -15.99 -11.79
N GLY A 27 -10.39 -16.94 -11.59
CA GLY A 27 -10.08 -18.28 -11.09
C GLY A 27 -9.69 -18.32 -9.60
N GLY A 28 -9.91 -17.23 -8.87
CA GLY A 28 -9.66 -17.13 -7.43
C GLY A 28 -10.84 -17.64 -6.60
N PHE A 29 -10.55 -18.16 -5.41
CA PHE A 29 -11.57 -18.53 -4.43
C PHE A 29 -11.05 -18.39 -3.01
N ILE A 30 -11.96 -18.22 -2.05
CA ILE A 30 -11.64 -18.19 -0.63
C ILE A 30 -11.67 -19.63 -0.11
N GLU A 31 -10.58 -20.07 0.52
CA GLU A 31 -10.49 -21.42 1.07
C GLU A 31 -11.61 -21.69 2.10
N GLY A 32 -12.27 -22.84 1.96
CA GLY A 32 -13.39 -23.26 2.83
C GLY A 32 -14.76 -22.68 2.47
N ILE A 33 -14.88 -21.85 1.42
CA ILE A 33 -16.15 -21.25 0.99
C ILE A 33 -16.38 -21.52 -0.50
N ARG A 34 -17.60 -21.94 -0.86
CA ARG A 34 -17.95 -22.19 -2.26
C ARG A 34 -18.01 -20.85 -3.04
N PRO A 35 -17.44 -20.77 -4.24
CA PRO A 35 -17.55 -19.58 -5.10
C PRO A 35 -19.01 -19.18 -5.37
N GLY A 36 -19.22 -17.89 -5.64
CA GLY A 36 -20.55 -17.30 -5.87
C GLY A 36 -21.22 -16.75 -4.59
N PRO A 37 -22.54 -16.94 -4.38
CA PRO A 37 -23.33 -16.19 -3.39
C PRO A 37 -22.90 -16.41 -1.93
N THR A 38 -22.26 -17.55 -1.64
CA THR A 38 -21.70 -17.83 -0.32
C THR A 38 -20.46 -16.97 0.00
N THR A 39 -19.62 -16.68 -1.00
CA THR A 39 -18.47 -15.79 -0.87
C THR A 39 -18.90 -14.33 -0.70
N GLU A 40 -19.90 -13.89 -1.45
CA GLU A 40 -20.49 -12.55 -1.33
C GLU A 40 -21.00 -12.29 0.10
N LYS A 41 -21.76 -13.25 0.66
CA LYS A 41 -22.31 -13.13 2.01
C LYS A 41 -21.21 -13.14 3.08
N TYR A 42 -20.17 -13.94 2.88
CA TYR A 42 -19.01 -13.95 3.76
C TYR A 42 -18.29 -12.59 3.76
N LEU A 43 -18.07 -12.04 2.58
CA LEU A 43 -17.37 -10.78 2.39
C LEU A 43 -18.15 -9.61 2.98
N SER A 44 -19.46 -9.54 2.72
CA SER A 44 -20.36 -8.55 3.32
C SER A 44 -20.36 -8.61 4.84
N ARG A 45 -20.40 -9.81 5.43
CA ARG A 45 -20.39 -9.99 6.89
C ARG A 45 -19.06 -9.54 7.51
N THR A 46 -17.96 -9.82 6.82
CA THR A 46 -16.60 -9.45 7.26
C THR A 46 -16.41 -7.95 7.22
N VAL A 47 -16.80 -7.29 6.12
CA VAL A 47 -16.74 -5.84 5.98
C VAL A 47 -17.63 -5.14 7.01
N ASN A 48 -18.84 -5.65 7.26
CA ASN A 48 -19.71 -5.07 8.28
C ASN A 48 -19.07 -5.11 9.68
N ARG A 49 -18.38 -6.19 10.03
CA ARG A 49 -17.66 -6.31 11.31
C ARG A 49 -16.44 -5.39 11.37
N LEU A 50 -15.68 -5.28 10.26
CA LEU A 50 -14.55 -4.36 10.17
C LEU A 50 -14.99 -2.90 10.29
N ASN A 51 -16.07 -2.50 9.60
CA ASN A 51 -16.62 -1.16 9.66
C ASN A 51 -17.05 -0.76 11.08
N LEU A 52 -17.53 -1.71 11.88
CA LEU A 52 -17.94 -1.44 13.26
C LEU A 52 -16.74 -0.99 14.12
N PHE A 53 -15.61 -1.67 14.02
CA PHE A 53 -14.37 -1.26 14.72
C PHE A 53 -13.71 -0.04 14.07
N GLY A 54 -13.67 0.01 12.73
CA GLY A 54 -13.06 1.09 11.97
C GLY A 54 -13.74 2.43 12.19
N SER A 55 -15.07 2.47 12.20
CA SER A 55 -15.85 3.70 12.44
C SER A 55 -15.67 4.24 13.86
N LEU A 56 -15.52 3.36 14.86
CA LEU A 56 -15.18 3.73 16.24
C LEU A 56 -13.78 4.37 16.32
N ALA A 57 -12.78 3.74 15.69
CA ALA A 57 -11.42 4.25 15.66
C ALA A 57 -11.33 5.60 14.92
N LEU A 58 -12.00 5.73 13.77
CA LEU A 58 -12.08 6.99 13.02
C LEU A 58 -12.80 8.09 13.81
N GLY A 59 -13.84 7.73 14.57
CA GLY A 59 -14.51 8.66 15.48
C GLY A 59 -13.56 9.22 16.55
N LEU A 60 -12.71 8.37 17.13
CA LEU A 60 -11.69 8.82 18.09
C LEU A 60 -10.66 9.74 17.43
N ILE A 61 -10.12 9.36 16.28
CA ILE A 61 -9.13 10.18 15.55
C ILE A 61 -9.70 11.56 15.20
N ALA A 62 -10.98 11.64 14.82
CA ALA A 62 -11.62 12.91 14.50
C ALA A 62 -11.73 13.86 15.70
N ILE A 63 -11.76 13.35 16.94
CA ILE A 63 -11.85 14.15 18.17
C ILE A 63 -10.48 14.65 18.63
N ILE A 64 -9.39 13.95 18.29
CA ILE A 64 -8.01 14.28 18.70
C ILE A 64 -7.63 15.76 18.44
N PRO A 65 -7.78 16.33 17.22
CA PRO A 65 -7.35 17.71 16.98
C PRO A 65 -8.11 18.71 17.86
N PHE A 66 -9.43 18.53 18.01
CA PHE A 66 -10.24 19.38 18.89
C PHE A 66 -9.87 19.24 20.37
N ALA A 67 -9.56 18.02 20.81
CA ALA A 67 -9.15 17.77 22.20
C ALA A 67 -7.79 18.40 22.50
N ILE A 68 -6.85 18.34 21.55
CA ILE A 68 -5.55 19.01 21.63
C ILE A 68 -5.77 20.52 21.77
N ASP A 69 -6.52 21.14 20.86
CA ASP A 69 -6.78 22.58 20.88
C ASP A 69 -7.40 23.04 22.22
N TYR A 70 -8.33 22.27 22.77
CA TYR A 70 -8.97 22.55 24.06
C TYR A 70 -7.98 22.53 25.24
N VAL A 71 -7.10 21.52 25.31
CA VAL A 71 -6.11 21.39 26.39
C VAL A 71 -5.07 22.51 26.33
N PHE A 72 -4.61 22.87 25.13
CA PHE A 72 -3.61 23.96 24.96
C PHE A 72 -4.20 25.34 25.29
N ALA A 73 -5.47 25.58 24.96
CA ALA A 73 -6.16 26.81 25.34
C ALA A 73 -6.22 27.00 26.87
N GLN A 74 -6.39 25.90 27.62
CA GLN A 74 -6.48 25.92 29.08
C GLN A 74 -5.12 26.12 29.77
N LEU A 75 -4.02 25.82 29.08
CA LEU A 75 -2.63 26.07 29.52
C LEU A 75 -2.15 27.51 29.25
N GLY A 76 -3.01 28.39 28.72
CA GLY A 76 -2.70 29.81 28.49
C GLY A 76 -1.76 30.09 27.31
N ILE A 77 -1.40 29.05 26.54
CA ILE A 77 -0.63 29.18 25.30
C ILE A 77 -1.64 29.47 24.18
N ASN A 78 -1.76 30.74 23.80
CA ASN A 78 -2.58 31.15 22.65
C ASN A 78 -1.93 30.62 21.35
N ALA A 79 -2.30 29.40 20.95
CA ALA A 79 -1.83 28.72 19.75
C ALA A 79 -2.36 29.32 18.43
N ASN A 80 -3.05 30.47 18.48
CA ASN A 80 -3.66 31.14 17.33
C ASN A 80 -2.69 31.48 16.17
N ASN A 81 -1.38 31.51 16.45
CA ASN A 81 -0.33 31.80 15.46
C ASN A 81 0.49 30.58 15.04
N MET A 82 0.15 29.37 15.49
CA MET A 82 0.82 28.17 15.00
C MET A 82 0.27 27.85 13.60
N ALA A 83 1.04 28.20 12.57
CA ALA A 83 0.82 27.77 11.18
C ALA A 83 0.82 26.23 11.00
N ILE A 84 1.06 25.49 12.09
CA ILE A 84 0.78 24.06 12.26
C ILE A 84 -0.72 23.91 12.56
N GLY A 85 -1.57 24.29 11.60
CA GLY A 85 -3.01 24.02 11.66
C GLY A 85 -3.32 22.59 11.19
N GLY A 86 -4.55 22.13 11.44
CA GLY A 86 -5.00 20.81 10.99
C GLY A 86 -4.86 20.58 9.47
N THR A 87 -4.91 21.64 8.67
CA THR A 87 -4.70 21.59 7.21
C THR A 87 -3.24 21.35 6.83
N SER A 88 -2.27 22.01 7.46
CA SER A 88 -0.85 21.77 7.17
C SER A 88 -0.41 20.39 7.65
N LEU A 89 -0.94 19.89 8.78
CA LEU A 89 -0.72 18.53 9.24
C LEU A 89 -1.27 17.48 8.25
N LEU A 90 -2.50 17.67 7.75
CA LEU A 90 -3.08 16.77 6.74
C LEU A 90 -2.25 16.73 5.46
N ILE A 91 -1.77 17.89 4.99
CA ILE A 91 -0.94 17.99 3.77
C ILE A 91 0.39 17.26 3.98
N VAL A 92 1.08 17.49 5.11
CA VAL A 92 2.38 16.87 5.41
C VAL A 92 2.27 15.36 5.46
N VAL A 93 1.26 14.81 6.14
CA VAL A 93 1.06 13.36 6.22
C VAL A 93 0.71 12.77 4.84
N THR A 94 -0.17 13.43 4.09
CA THR A 94 -0.59 12.95 2.76
C THR A 94 0.58 12.91 1.78
N VAL A 95 1.36 14.01 1.69
CA VAL A 95 2.51 14.09 0.78
C VAL A 95 3.64 13.18 1.22
N GLY A 96 3.87 13.02 2.52
CA GLY A 96 4.86 12.09 3.07
C GLY A 96 4.57 10.64 2.70
N LEU A 97 3.32 10.20 2.87
CA LEU A 97 2.89 8.84 2.48
C LEU A 97 2.96 8.62 0.96
N GLU A 98 2.57 9.62 0.17
CA GLU A 98 2.66 9.55 -1.29
C GLU A 98 4.12 9.41 -1.75
N THR A 99 5.02 10.20 -1.17
CA THR A 99 6.46 10.14 -1.46
C THR A 99 7.03 8.77 -1.12
N LEU A 100 6.67 8.20 0.04
CA LEU A 100 7.12 6.87 0.44
C LEU A 100 6.63 5.77 -0.52
N ARG A 101 5.36 5.84 -0.97
CA ARG A 101 4.82 4.88 -1.95
C ARG A 101 5.54 4.97 -3.29
N GLN A 102 5.84 6.18 -3.76
CA GLN A 102 6.60 6.39 -5.00
C GLN A 102 8.01 5.82 -4.93
N ILE A 103 8.70 6.00 -3.79
CA ILE A 103 10.03 5.42 -3.56
C ILE A 103 9.95 3.89 -3.55
N ASN A 104 8.99 3.30 -2.80
CA ASN A 104 8.82 1.85 -2.73
C ASN A 104 8.50 1.22 -4.09
N SER A 105 7.67 1.87 -4.91
CA SER A 105 7.36 1.40 -6.26
C SER A 105 8.62 1.33 -7.15
N ARG A 106 9.48 2.34 -7.08
CA ARG A 106 10.78 2.35 -7.79
C ARG A 106 11.73 1.29 -7.25
N ALA A 107 11.78 1.11 -5.93
CA ALA A 107 12.62 0.10 -5.29
C ALA A 107 12.24 -1.32 -5.74
N LEU A 108 10.94 -1.63 -5.85
CA LEU A 108 10.46 -2.92 -6.34
C LEU A 108 10.92 -3.19 -7.79
N MET A 109 10.85 -2.20 -8.69
CA MET A 109 11.34 -2.37 -10.06
C MET A 109 12.84 -2.71 -10.11
N VAL A 110 13.66 -2.04 -9.29
CA VAL A 110 15.10 -2.34 -9.20
C VAL A 110 15.35 -3.75 -8.67
N THR A 111 14.61 -4.19 -7.65
CA THR A 111 14.75 -5.56 -7.13
C THR A 111 14.31 -6.62 -8.14
N TYR A 112 13.36 -6.32 -9.04
CA TYR A 112 13.02 -7.22 -10.15
C TYR A 112 14.12 -7.31 -11.21
N ASP A 113 14.81 -6.22 -11.51
CA ASP A 113 15.91 -6.18 -12.49
C ASP A 113 17.17 -6.93 -12.01
N ASP A 114 17.39 -7.01 -10.69
CA ASP A 114 18.53 -7.71 -10.07
C ASP A 114 18.45 -9.25 -10.22
N PHE A 115 17.25 -9.82 -10.41
CA PHE A 115 17.04 -11.26 -10.69
C PHE A 115 17.06 -11.59 -12.21
N SER A 116 17.85 -10.88 -13.01
CA SER A 116 17.90 -11.06 -14.47
C SER A 116 18.91 -12.12 -14.92
N ILE A 117 18.45 -13.38 -15.04
CA ILE A 117 18.94 -14.51 -15.90
C ILE A 117 20.44 -14.91 -15.85
N ASP A 118 21.37 -14.10 -15.35
CA ASP A 118 22.80 -14.43 -15.26
C ASP A 118 23.08 -15.49 -14.19
N ASP A 119 22.18 -15.65 -13.21
CA ASP A 119 22.22 -16.70 -12.19
C ASP A 119 21.68 -18.06 -12.68
N LEU A 120 21.05 -18.12 -13.86
CA LEU A 120 20.49 -19.35 -14.43
C LEU A 120 21.40 -20.01 -15.48
N ASP A 121 22.48 -19.38 -15.93
CA ASP A 121 23.44 -20.01 -16.86
C ASP A 121 24.66 -20.56 -16.10
N THR A 122 24.55 -21.80 -15.60
CA THR A 122 25.68 -22.57 -15.04
C THR A 122 26.67 -23.03 -16.12
N LYS A 123 26.92 -22.26 -17.19
CA LYS A 123 27.85 -22.67 -18.25
C LYS A 123 29.29 -22.35 -17.87
N PRO A 124 30.17 -23.37 -17.75
CA PRO A 124 31.54 -23.15 -17.38
C PRO A 124 32.28 -22.39 -18.49
N LYS A 125 32.85 -21.25 -18.11
CA LYS A 125 33.67 -20.36 -18.94
C LYS A 125 34.93 -21.10 -19.43
N LYS A 126 34.89 -21.70 -20.63
CA LYS A 126 36.08 -22.26 -21.28
C LYS A 126 37.05 -21.13 -21.65
N ARG A 127 38.11 -20.97 -20.86
CA ARG A 127 39.27 -20.13 -21.22
C ARG A 127 40.02 -20.75 -22.40
N GLY A 128 39.76 -20.25 -23.60
CA GLY A 128 40.54 -20.55 -24.79
C GLY A 128 41.95 -19.97 -24.67
N PHE A 129 42.95 -20.82 -24.51
CA PHE A 129 44.36 -20.45 -24.54
C PHE A 129 44.76 -20.21 -26.01
N LEU A 130 44.75 -18.93 -26.42
CA LEU A 130 45.13 -18.54 -27.77
C LEU A 130 46.65 -18.56 -27.94
N SER A 131 47.13 -19.51 -28.73
CA SER A 131 48.47 -19.57 -29.27
C SER A 131 48.78 -18.35 -30.14
N ARG A 132 49.76 -17.54 -29.76
CA ARG A 132 50.41 -16.58 -30.67
C ARG A 132 51.72 -17.16 -31.19
N ARG A 133 51.64 -17.86 -32.32
CA ARG A 133 52.72 -17.93 -33.30
C ARG A 133 52.54 -16.76 -34.28
N ARG A 134 53.59 -15.95 -34.45
CA ARG A 134 54.02 -15.23 -35.67
C ARG A 134 55.18 -14.30 -35.25
N THR A 135 56.44 -14.64 -35.47
CA THR A 135 57.24 -14.42 -36.71
C THR A 135 57.02 -13.06 -37.38
N ALA A 136 58.04 -12.19 -37.29
CA ALA A 136 58.61 -11.31 -38.34
C ALA A 136 59.39 -10.19 -37.60
N ALA A 137 60.73 -10.13 -37.65
CA ALA A 137 61.57 -9.75 -38.79
C ALA A 137 61.35 -8.31 -39.27
N LYS A 138 62.19 -7.38 -38.79
CA LYS A 138 62.92 -6.38 -39.60
C LYS A 138 63.85 -5.54 -38.71
N ALA A 139 65.14 -5.77 -38.86
CA ALA A 139 66.21 -4.77 -38.72
C ALA A 139 66.85 -4.64 -40.10
#